data_AF-A0A0K9XK79-F1
#
_entry.id   AF-A0A0K9XK79-F1
#
_cell.length_a   1.000
_cell.length_b   1.000
_cell.length_c   1.000
_cell.angle_alpha   90.00
_cell.angle_beta   90.00
_cell.angle_gamma   90.00
#
_symmetry.space_group_name_H-M   'P 1'
#
loop_
_entity.id
_entity.type
_entity.pdbx_description
1 polymer ?
#
loop_
_entity_poly.entity_id
_entity_poly.type
_entity_poly.pdbx_seq_one_letter_code
_entity_poly.pdbx_strand_id
1 'polypeptide(L)'
;MRKSTAGDGPWQAALRRATDTAASRLGSVDEDCWDDVAIRDIIAVTLYALHVRDGRDVDDVPWASVLWWLWDDERVIALVEETVPGADAAMGSAGGPGASADPVAARWCWLNRTWDPDAPLHRRSRASRPDDMLQQSRGLGQELLPAVEARWEGMSRGIANALPDPAIEICTHWAAGAVAAALSAANGGYEVHQRVRATAGAFEGQAGYVSDVGWEFDDTAQQVIGPAGYVVDFDDVQGTVGVDSEHLAPATDHRWPRRSPGSLKDGPPAGLDDRLAQIPHPTCAEDLDVLLGRASNPQRVPEELRQLIRAAHQHHHLDVRRQASPRPHRVTVQRVLHWYQLAEHYPGGPEDRAEVWEVRVTRHLHDEEPECSLALDRKEAEELAERLLRAS
;
A
#
# COMPACT_ATOMS: atom_id res chain seq x y z
N MET A 1 13.18 -27.80 -35.13
CA MET A 1 13.41 -28.25 -33.74
C MET A 1 14.02 -27.10 -32.97
N ARG A 2 13.21 -26.38 -32.18
CA ARG A 2 13.75 -25.43 -31.19
C ARG A 2 14.48 -26.26 -30.13
N LYS A 3 15.73 -25.91 -29.81
CA LYS A 3 16.44 -26.48 -28.67
C LYS A 3 15.62 -26.14 -27.43
N SER A 4 14.96 -27.15 -26.85
CA SER A 4 14.45 -27.09 -25.49
C SER A 4 15.69 -26.89 -24.61
N THR A 5 15.87 -25.66 -24.11
CA THR A 5 16.79 -25.41 -23.01
C THR A 5 16.35 -26.31 -21.86
N ALA A 6 17.29 -27.09 -21.32
CA ALA A 6 17.04 -27.98 -20.19
C ALA A 6 16.26 -27.22 -19.12
N GLY A 7 15.13 -27.81 -18.73
CA GLY A 7 13.96 -27.09 -18.24
C GLY A 7 14.20 -26.34 -16.95
N ASP A 8 14.00 -25.03 -17.03
CA ASP A 8 13.65 -24.21 -15.90
C ASP A 8 12.43 -24.86 -15.21
N GLY A 9 12.59 -25.26 -13.95
CA GLY A 9 11.49 -25.87 -13.18
C GLY A 9 10.27 -24.94 -13.08
N PRO A 10 9.11 -25.44 -12.62
CA PRO A 10 7.86 -24.67 -12.59
C PRO A 10 7.99 -23.32 -11.87
N TRP A 11 8.76 -23.25 -10.78
CA TRP A 11 9.03 -21.98 -10.10
C TRP A 11 9.73 -20.94 -10.98
N GLN A 12 10.70 -21.35 -11.79
CA GLN A 12 11.41 -20.45 -12.70
C GLN A 12 10.53 -20.01 -13.88
N ALA A 13 9.63 -20.88 -14.35
CA ALA A 13 8.60 -20.49 -15.30
C ALA A 13 7.64 -19.44 -14.71
N ALA A 14 7.25 -19.60 -13.43
CA ALA A 14 6.39 -18.65 -12.73
C ALA A 14 7.08 -17.29 -12.56
N LEU A 15 8.34 -17.27 -12.12
CA LEU A 15 9.14 -16.06 -12.00
C LEU A 15 9.31 -15.35 -13.33
N ARG A 16 9.62 -16.08 -14.41
CA ARG A 16 9.74 -15.49 -15.76
C ARG A 16 8.45 -14.81 -16.19
N ARG A 17 7.31 -15.52 -16.12
CA ARG A 17 6.00 -14.95 -16.47
C ARG A 17 5.66 -13.73 -15.61
N ALA A 18 5.89 -13.81 -14.30
CA ALA A 18 5.65 -12.72 -13.38
C ALA A 18 6.53 -11.49 -13.67
N THR A 19 7.82 -11.69 -13.99
CA THR A 19 8.74 -10.62 -14.38
C THR A 19 8.26 -9.94 -15.65
N ASP A 20 7.89 -10.70 -16.68
CA ASP A 20 7.41 -10.13 -17.95
C ASP A 20 6.13 -9.28 -17.73
N THR A 21 5.20 -9.77 -16.91
CA THR A 21 3.95 -9.07 -16.58
C THR A 21 4.17 -7.85 -15.67
N ALA A 22 5.05 -7.93 -14.68
CA ALA A 22 5.38 -6.79 -13.84
C ALA A 22 6.11 -5.71 -14.66
N ALA A 23 7.07 -6.11 -15.49
CA ALA A 23 7.82 -5.21 -16.36
C ALA A 23 6.94 -4.51 -17.40
N SER A 24 5.89 -5.15 -17.93
CA SER A 24 4.99 -4.47 -18.88
C SER A 24 4.27 -3.27 -18.27
N ARG A 25 4.01 -3.30 -16.95
CA ARG A 25 3.39 -2.18 -16.23
C ARG A 25 4.42 -1.17 -15.69
N LEU A 26 5.55 -1.66 -15.18
CA LEU A 26 6.57 -0.83 -14.52
C LEU A 26 7.64 -0.30 -15.48
N GLY A 27 7.67 -0.77 -16.72
CA GLY A 27 8.74 -0.53 -17.70
C GLY A 27 9.91 -1.50 -17.55
N SER A 28 10.30 -1.79 -16.30
CA SER A 28 11.27 -2.83 -15.93
C SER A 28 11.07 -3.23 -14.46
N VAL A 29 11.55 -4.40 -14.05
CA VAL A 29 11.64 -4.80 -12.64
C VAL A 29 13.04 -4.46 -12.13
N ASP A 30 13.14 -3.54 -11.18
CA ASP A 30 14.38 -3.18 -10.49
C ASP A 30 14.60 -4.09 -9.27
N GLU A 31 15.60 -4.98 -9.32
CA GLU A 31 15.91 -5.92 -8.22
C GLU A 31 16.38 -5.22 -6.93
N ASP A 32 16.78 -3.95 -7.03
CA ASP A 32 17.13 -3.11 -5.87
C ASP A 32 15.92 -2.27 -5.40
N CYS A 33 14.73 -2.47 -5.99
CA CYS A 33 13.46 -1.88 -5.58
C CYS A 33 12.58 -2.94 -4.92
N TRP A 34 12.30 -2.73 -3.64
CA TRP A 34 11.48 -3.63 -2.83
C TRP A 34 10.07 -3.80 -3.41
N ASP A 35 9.47 -2.72 -3.92
CA ASP A 35 8.11 -2.75 -4.45
C ASP A 35 8.03 -3.60 -5.73
N ASP A 36 9.01 -3.46 -6.64
CA ASP A 36 9.08 -4.19 -7.89
C ASP A 36 9.25 -5.70 -7.64
N VAL A 37 10.16 -6.04 -6.71
CA VAL A 37 10.40 -7.42 -6.25
C VAL A 37 9.14 -8.00 -5.62
N ALA A 38 8.47 -7.26 -4.74
CA ALA A 38 7.22 -7.69 -4.11
C ALA A 38 6.11 -7.95 -5.13
N ILE A 39 5.87 -7.01 -6.05
CA ILE A 39 4.84 -7.14 -7.10
C ILE A 39 5.11 -8.39 -7.96
N ARG A 40 6.34 -8.57 -8.44
CA ARG A 40 6.74 -9.78 -9.20
C ARG A 40 6.49 -11.04 -8.38
N ASP A 41 6.97 -11.07 -7.14
CA ASP A 41 6.99 -12.29 -6.35
C ASP A 41 5.59 -12.72 -5.92
N ILE A 42 4.66 -11.79 -5.66
CA ILE A 42 3.23 -12.08 -5.42
C ILE A 42 2.60 -12.77 -6.64
N ILE A 43 2.86 -12.26 -7.84
CA ILE A 43 2.36 -12.87 -9.09
C ILE A 43 2.97 -14.27 -9.27
N ALA A 44 4.27 -14.41 -9.01
CA ALA A 44 4.99 -15.68 -9.17
C ALA A 44 4.48 -16.77 -8.21
N VAL A 45 4.29 -16.46 -6.92
CA VAL A 45 3.75 -17.44 -5.96
C VAL A 45 2.31 -17.82 -6.29
N THR A 46 1.49 -16.87 -6.76
CA THR A 46 0.11 -17.14 -7.19
C THR A 46 0.08 -18.08 -8.40
N LEU A 47 0.90 -17.82 -9.42
CA LEU A 47 1.06 -18.70 -10.59
C LEU A 47 1.51 -20.11 -10.20
N TYR A 48 2.51 -20.20 -9.31
CA TYR A 48 3.04 -21.49 -8.86
C TYR A 48 2.00 -22.27 -8.05
N ALA A 49 1.28 -21.61 -7.13
CA ALA A 49 0.22 -22.21 -6.34
C ALA A 49 -0.92 -22.76 -7.23
N LEU A 50 -1.35 -22.00 -8.23
CA LEU A 50 -2.32 -22.45 -9.23
C LEU A 50 -1.83 -23.63 -10.06
N HIS A 51 -0.55 -23.64 -10.45
CA HIS A 51 0.09 -24.78 -11.11
C HIS A 51 -0.01 -26.05 -10.26
N VAL A 52 0.34 -25.96 -8.97
CA VAL A 52 0.29 -27.10 -8.04
C VAL A 52 -1.16 -27.57 -7.84
N ARG A 53 -2.08 -26.64 -7.63
CA ARG A 53 -3.50 -26.93 -7.36
C ARG A 53 -4.19 -27.60 -8.54
N ASP A 54 -4.01 -27.04 -9.74
CA ASP A 54 -4.78 -27.42 -10.93
C ASP A 54 -4.06 -28.48 -11.77
N GLY A 55 -2.79 -28.79 -11.46
CA GLY A 55 -1.97 -29.76 -12.18
C GLY A 55 -1.65 -29.34 -13.63
N ARG A 56 -1.73 -28.05 -13.94
CA ARG A 56 -1.49 -27.47 -15.29
C ARG A 56 -0.08 -26.93 -15.38
N ASP A 57 0.54 -26.90 -16.56
CA ASP A 57 1.82 -26.21 -16.73
C ASP A 57 1.68 -24.74 -16.31
N VAL A 58 2.73 -24.18 -15.70
CA VAL A 58 2.73 -22.77 -15.31
C VAL A 58 2.46 -21.89 -16.51
N ASP A 59 2.96 -22.21 -17.70
CA ASP A 59 2.72 -21.42 -18.92
C ASP A 59 1.25 -21.47 -19.40
N ASP A 60 0.48 -22.47 -18.96
CA ASP A 60 -0.94 -22.66 -19.30
C ASP A 60 -1.92 -22.07 -18.26
N VAL A 61 -1.42 -21.55 -17.12
CA VAL A 61 -2.27 -20.92 -16.10
C VAL A 61 -2.88 -19.62 -16.67
N PRO A 62 -4.23 -19.49 -16.72
CA PRO A 62 -4.87 -18.29 -17.28
C PRO A 62 -4.72 -17.07 -16.37
N TRP A 63 -4.40 -15.91 -16.96
CA TRP A 63 -4.33 -14.64 -16.22
C TRP A 63 -5.68 -14.26 -15.58
N ALA A 64 -6.81 -14.69 -16.16
CA ALA A 64 -8.12 -14.49 -15.57
C ALA A 64 -8.29 -15.18 -14.21
N SER A 65 -7.70 -16.37 -14.03
CA SER A 65 -7.68 -17.06 -12.73
C SER A 65 -6.71 -16.39 -11.76
N VAL A 66 -5.54 -15.95 -12.24
CA VAL A 66 -4.56 -15.23 -11.42
C VAL A 66 -5.18 -13.94 -10.87
N LEU A 67 -5.86 -13.14 -11.70
CA LEU A 67 -6.47 -11.89 -11.26
C LEU A 67 -7.59 -12.11 -10.23
N TRP A 68 -8.37 -13.18 -10.35
CA TRP A 68 -9.41 -13.51 -9.37
C TRP A 68 -8.83 -13.76 -7.97
N TRP A 69 -7.68 -14.41 -7.90
CA TRP A 69 -6.95 -14.65 -6.64
C TRP A 69 -6.27 -13.39 -6.10
N LEU A 70 -5.80 -12.50 -6.97
CA LEU A 70 -5.18 -11.22 -6.59
C LEU A 70 -6.20 -10.13 -6.21
N TRP A 71 -7.50 -10.45 -6.12
CA TRP A 71 -8.54 -9.49 -5.72
C TRP A 71 -8.26 -8.88 -4.35
N ASP A 72 -7.86 -9.73 -3.41
CA ASP A 72 -7.42 -9.39 -2.07
C ASP A 72 -6.30 -10.35 -1.67
N ASP A 73 -5.53 -9.96 -0.66
CA ASP A 73 -4.39 -10.74 -0.20
C ASP A 73 -4.80 -11.98 0.63
N GLU A 74 -5.96 -11.95 1.31
CA GLU A 74 -6.47 -13.11 2.06
C GLU A 74 -6.70 -14.32 1.13
N ARG A 75 -7.22 -14.08 -0.07
CA ARG A 75 -7.36 -15.08 -1.13
C ARG A 75 -5.99 -15.63 -1.54
N VAL A 76 -5.02 -14.77 -1.84
CA VAL A 76 -3.66 -15.22 -2.22
C VAL A 76 -3.06 -16.10 -1.13
N ILE A 77 -3.19 -15.67 0.12
CA ILE A 77 -2.72 -16.41 1.29
C ILE A 77 -3.42 -17.77 1.36
N ALA A 78 -4.74 -17.83 1.31
CA ALA A 78 -5.48 -19.08 1.40
C ALA A 78 -5.05 -20.06 0.30
N LEU A 79 -4.90 -19.57 -0.94
CA LEU A 79 -4.40 -20.36 -2.06
C LEU A 79 -2.99 -20.91 -1.79
N VAL A 80 -2.05 -20.07 -1.37
CA VAL A 80 -0.65 -20.49 -1.17
C VAL A 80 -0.54 -21.45 0.01
N GLU A 81 -1.21 -21.19 1.14
CA GLU A 81 -1.19 -22.05 2.32
C GLU A 81 -1.84 -23.42 2.06
N GLU A 82 -2.89 -23.49 1.23
CA GLU A 82 -3.54 -24.76 0.87
C GLU A 82 -2.69 -25.62 -0.08
N THR A 83 -1.88 -24.99 -0.94
CA THR A 83 -1.28 -25.66 -2.10
C THR A 83 0.22 -25.83 -2.04
N VAL A 84 0.95 -24.91 -1.41
CA VAL A 84 2.42 -24.91 -1.35
C VAL A 84 2.89 -25.64 -0.09
N PRO A 85 3.58 -26.78 -0.20
CA PRO A 85 3.99 -27.56 0.97
C PRO A 85 4.85 -26.74 1.95
N GLY A 86 4.41 -26.68 3.21
CA GLY A 86 5.13 -26.01 4.29
C GLY A 86 4.97 -24.48 4.32
N ALA A 87 4.15 -23.89 3.45
CA ALA A 87 3.87 -22.45 3.46
C ALA A 87 3.22 -21.97 4.77
N ASP A 88 2.37 -22.80 5.38
CA ASP A 88 1.76 -22.60 6.69
C ASP A 88 2.80 -22.58 7.83
N ALA A 89 3.72 -23.56 7.82
CA ALA A 89 4.77 -23.69 8.81
C ALA A 89 5.86 -22.63 8.67
N ALA A 90 6.06 -22.10 7.46
CA ALA A 90 7.08 -21.11 7.14
C ALA A 90 6.87 -19.77 7.86
N MET A 91 5.65 -19.51 8.37
CA MET A 91 5.33 -18.25 9.05
C MET A 91 5.57 -18.27 10.56
N GLY A 92 5.64 -19.44 11.19
CA GLY A 92 5.89 -19.58 12.63
C GLY A 92 7.38 -19.61 13.00
N SER A 93 8.28 -19.75 12.03
CA SER A 93 9.71 -19.83 12.27
C SER A 93 10.36 -18.46 12.13
N ALA A 94 10.85 -17.90 13.25
CA ALA A 94 11.71 -16.71 13.26
C ALA A 94 13.08 -16.93 12.57
N GLY A 95 13.22 -17.98 11.76
CA GLY A 95 14.41 -18.25 10.97
C GLY A 95 14.56 -17.17 9.91
N GLY A 96 15.67 -16.44 9.97
CA GLY A 96 16.01 -15.41 9.00
C GLY A 96 16.04 -15.92 7.55
N PRO A 97 16.13 -14.99 6.58
CA PRO A 97 16.16 -15.29 5.16
C PRO A 97 17.29 -16.32 4.86
N GLY A 98 16.92 -17.54 4.48
CA GLY A 98 17.86 -18.62 4.13
C GLY A 98 17.64 -19.97 4.83
N ALA A 99 16.66 -20.10 5.73
CA ALA A 99 16.44 -21.35 6.46
C ALA A 99 15.71 -22.45 5.65
N SER A 100 14.95 -22.11 4.60
CA SER A 100 14.26 -23.09 3.76
C SER A 100 15.09 -23.48 2.54
N ALA A 101 15.21 -24.78 2.29
CA ALA A 101 15.78 -25.31 1.05
C ALA A 101 14.84 -25.13 -0.16
N ASP A 102 13.54 -24.89 0.09
CA ASP A 102 12.55 -24.64 -0.95
C ASP A 102 12.51 -23.14 -1.29
N PRO A 103 12.85 -22.75 -2.54
CA PRO A 103 12.84 -21.34 -2.96
C PRO A 103 11.44 -20.71 -2.91
N VAL A 104 10.36 -21.49 -3.09
CA VAL A 104 8.98 -20.96 -3.04
C VAL A 104 8.62 -20.61 -1.61
N ALA A 105 8.85 -21.53 -0.67
CA ALA A 105 8.62 -21.27 0.75
C ALA A 105 9.49 -20.11 1.29
N ALA A 106 10.75 -20.03 0.88
CA ALA A 106 11.61 -18.90 1.24
C ALA A 106 11.05 -17.57 0.73
N ARG A 107 10.49 -17.56 -0.48
CA ARG A 107 9.87 -16.36 -1.04
C ARG A 107 8.55 -16.01 -0.34
N TRP A 108 7.76 -17.02 0.00
CA TRP A 108 6.54 -16.84 0.77
C TRP A 108 6.80 -16.23 2.16
N CYS A 109 7.84 -16.68 2.86
CA CYS A 109 8.29 -16.05 4.11
C CYS A 109 8.64 -14.58 3.91
N TRP A 110 9.39 -14.25 2.85
CA TRP A 110 9.78 -12.87 2.54
C TRP A 110 8.57 -11.98 2.29
N LEU A 111 7.54 -12.50 1.62
CA LEU A 111 6.31 -11.76 1.34
C LEU A 111 5.46 -11.49 2.58
N ASN A 112 5.51 -12.39 3.57
CA ASN A 112 4.70 -12.34 4.79
C ASN A 112 5.40 -11.75 6.01
N ARG A 113 6.71 -11.46 5.94
CA ARG A 113 7.42 -10.89 7.09
C ARG A 113 7.02 -9.44 7.33
N THR A 114 6.99 -9.05 8.59
CA THR A 114 6.95 -7.65 9.01
C THR A 114 8.35 -7.05 8.98
N TRP A 115 8.42 -5.74 8.81
CA TRP A 115 9.66 -5.00 8.71
C TRP A 115 9.87 -4.14 9.95
N ASP A 116 11.07 -4.21 10.54
CA ASP A 116 11.39 -3.42 11.71
C ASP A 116 11.26 -1.91 11.39
N PRO A 117 10.30 -1.21 12.02
CA PRO A 117 10.06 0.21 11.80
C PRO A 117 11.17 1.12 12.36
N ASP A 118 12.16 0.57 13.05
CA ASP A 118 13.34 1.31 13.51
C ASP A 118 14.60 0.98 12.69
N ALA A 119 14.57 -0.06 11.86
CA ALA A 119 15.69 -0.40 10.99
C ALA A 119 16.01 0.77 10.04
N PRO A 120 17.30 1.08 9.81
CA PRO A 120 17.71 2.22 9.01
C PRO A 120 17.26 2.05 7.56
N LEU A 121 16.69 3.10 6.97
CA LEU A 121 16.30 3.09 5.56
C LEU A 121 17.53 3.12 4.66
N HIS A 122 17.51 2.34 3.58
CA HIS A 122 18.50 2.49 2.53
C HIS A 122 18.28 3.82 1.80
N ARG A 123 19.19 4.77 2.00
CA ARG A 123 19.14 6.05 1.28
C ARG A 123 19.74 5.86 -0.10
N ARG A 124 18.91 5.55 -1.10
CA ARG A 124 19.31 5.73 -2.51
C ARG A 124 19.62 7.21 -2.73
N SER A 125 20.91 7.52 -2.85
CA SER A 125 21.46 8.67 -3.57
C SER A 125 20.80 10.05 -3.37
N ARG A 126 20.34 10.38 -2.16
CA ARG A 126 20.22 11.80 -1.77
C ARG A 126 21.54 12.15 -1.12
N ALA A 127 22.36 12.96 -1.80
CA ALA A 127 23.63 13.45 -1.29
C ALA A 127 23.48 13.74 0.20
N SER A 128 24.28 13.06 1.03
CA SER A 128 24.23 13.18 2.48
C SER A 128 24.05 14.64 2.86
N ARG A 129 23.04 14.95 3.68
CA ARG A 129 22.94 16.33 4.19
C ARG A 129 24.27 16.64 4.88
N PRO A 130 24.82 17.85 4.74
CA PRO A 130 26.07 18.23 5.40
C PRO A 130 26.10 17.89 6.90
N ASP A 131 24.93 17.92 7.56
CA ASP A 131 24.75 17.53 8.96
C ASP A 131 24.99 16.04 9.25
N ASP A 132 24.65 15.14 8.32
CA ASP A 132 24.91 13.70 8.48
C ASP A 132 26.42 13.40 8.38
N MET A 133 27.15 14.13 7.52
CA MET A 133 28.61 14.04 7.44
C MET A 133 29.29 14.57 8.70
N LEU A 134 28.73 15.62 9.31
CA LEU A 134 29.24 16.19 10.57
C LEU A 134 28.97 15.27 11.77
N GLN A 135 27.87 14.53 11.78
CA GLN A 135 27.63 13.50 12.81
C GLN A 135 28.55 12.29 12.64
N GLN A 136 28.79 11.82 11.40
CA GLN A 136 29.73 10.74 11.13
C GLN A 136 31.19 11.11 11.46
N SER A 137 31.60 12.36 11.23
CA SER A 137 32.98 12.81 11.51
C SER A 137 33.25 13.18 12.97
N ARG A 138 32.22 13.30 13.83
CA ARG A 138 32.38 13.49 15.28
C ARG A 138 32.45 12.19 16.09
N GLY A 139 32.22 11.04 15.45
CA GLY A 139 32.37 9.71 16.04
C GLY A 139 33.83 9.25 16.11
N LEU A 140 34.63 9.87 16.97
CA LEU A 140 35.89 9.27 17.43
C LEU A 140 35.56 7.99 18.23
N GLY A 141 35.83 6.83 17.65
CA GLY A 141 35.70 5.53 18.30
C GLY A 141 34.43 4.76 17.94
N GLN A 142 34.21 4.50 16.65
CA GLN A 142 33.23 3.50 16.23
C GLN A 142 33.85 2.12 16.48
N GLU A 143 33.70 1.61 17.71
CA GLU A 143 33.68 0.16 17.92
C GLU A 143 32.74 -0.44 16.87
N LEU A 144 33.16 -1.54 16.24
CA LEU A 144 32.43 -2.30 15.23
C LEU A 144 31.10 -2.79 15.82
N LEU A 145 30.13 -1.91 16.00
CA LEU A 145 28.74 -2.30 16.19
C LEU A 145 28.38 -3.12 14.95
N PRO A 146 27.74 -4.29 15.13
CA PRO A 146 27.30 -5.10 14.00
C PRO A 146 26.52 -4.21 13.05
N ALA A 147 26.82 -4.31 11.75
CA ALA A 147 26.14 -3.53 10.73
C ALA A 147 24.63 -3.74 10.92
N VAL A 148 23.94 -2.70 11.38
CA VAL A 148 22.48 -2.76 11.56
C VAL A 148 21.91 -2.99 10.16
N GLU A 149 21.23 -4.11 9.99
CA GLU A 149 20.65 -4.49 8.71
C GLU A 149 19.69 -3.38 8.26
N ALA A 150 19.89 -2.89 7.04
CA ALA A 150 19.02 -1.88 6.48
C ALA A 150 17.62 -2.48 6.30
N ARG A 151 16.59 -1.66 6.55
CA ARG A 151 15.21 -2.05 6.26
C ARG A 151 15.12 -2.47 4.79
N TRP A 152 14.26 -3.45 4.52
CA TRP A 152 14.05 -3.98 3.18
C TRP A 152 15.26 -4.71 2.59
N GLU A 153 16.12 -5.28 3.45
CA GLU A 153 17.38 -5.93 3.04
C GLU A 153 18.29 -4.98 2.23
N GLY A 154 18.18 -3.67 2.49
CA GLY A 154 18.91 -2.65 1.75
C GLY A 154 18.28 -2.26 0.42
N MET A 155 17.14 -2.83 0.03
CA MET A 155 16.39 -2.38 -1.14
C MET A 155 15.80 -0.98 -0.90
N SER A 156 15.66 -0.23 -1.99
CA SER A 156 14.89 1.01 -1.99
C SER A 156 13.39 0.74 -1.98
N ARG A 157 12.60 1.73 -1.57
CA ARG A 157 11.15 1.62 -1.56
C ARG A 157 10.50 2.95 -1.91
N GLY A 158 9.61 2.93 -2.89
CA GLY A 158 8.81 4.07 -3.31
C GLY A 158 7.42 4.05 -2.66
N ILE A 159 6.73 2.91 -2.74
CA ILE A 159 5.35 2.76 -2.29
C ILE A 159 5.33 2.48 -0.80
N ALA A 160 4.54 3.27 -0.07
CA ALA A 160 4.22 3.03 1.34
C ALA A 160 5.47 2.85 2.23
N ASN A 161 6.52 3.64 2.00
CA ASN A 161 7.82 3.54 2.65
C ASN A 161 7.79 3.64 4.20
N ALA A 162 6.72 4.14 4.79
CA ALA A 162 6.54 4.20 6.24
C ALA A 162 5.88 2.93 6.83
N LEU A 163 5.37 2.02 5.99
CA LEU A 163 4.62 0.85 6.45
C LEU A 163 5.56 -0.31 6.84
N PRO A 164 5.45 -0.83 8.08
CA PRO A 164 6.11 -2.07 8.50
C PRO A 164 5.40 -3.33 7.98
N ASP A 165 4.24 -3.16 7.36
CA ASP A 165 3.36 -4.25 6.94
C ASP A 165 4.01 -5.13 5.85
N PRO A 166 3.73 -6.44 5.86
CA PRO A 166 4.12 -7.39 4.84
C PRO A 166 3.88 -6.94 3.40
N ALA A 167 4.78 -7.39 2.52
CA ALA A 167 4.70 -7.15 1.09
C ALA A 167 3.39 -7.66 0.49
N ILE A 168 2.88 -8.80 0.97
CA ILE A 168 1.64 -9.37 0.46
C ILE A 168 0.43 -8.43 0.68
N GLU A 169 0.28 -7.81 1.85
CA GLU A 169 -0.85 -6.90 2.09
C GLU A 169 -0.69 -5.57 1.34
N ILE A 170 0.55 -5.09 1.25
CA ILE A 170 0.79 -3.82 0.57
C ILE A 170 0.66 -4.05 -0.94
N CYS A 171 1.47 -4.90 -1.54
CA CYS A 171 1.64 -4.94 -2.98
C CYS A 171 0.61 -5.79 -3.74
N THR A 172 -0.34 -6.49 -3.10
CA THR A 172 -1.33 -7.33 -3.81
C THR A 172 -2.18 -6.54 -4.79
N HIS A 173 -2.70 -5.36 -4.41
CA HIS A 173 -3.45 -4.52 -5.35
C HIS A 173 -2.61 -4.06 -6.57
N TRP A 174 -1.32 -3.78 -6.35
CA TRP A 174 -0.41 -3.41 -7.44
C TRP A 174 -0.08 -4.61 -8.35
N ALA A 175 0.08 -5.81 -7.78
CA ALA A 175 0.20 -7.06 -8.51
C ALA A 175 -1.06 -7.35 -9.34
N ALA A 176 -2.26 -7.17 -8.76
CA ALA A 176 -3.52 -7.25 -9.47
C ALA A 176 -3.56 -6.28 -10.65
N GLY A 177 -3.14 -5.03 -10.45
CA GLY A 177 -3.06 -4.02 -11.52
C GLY A 177 -2.09 -4.39 -12.65
N ALA A 178 -0.99 -5.09 -12.37
CA ALA A 178 -0.08 -5.61 -13.40
C ALA A 178 -0.72 -6.73 -14.22
N VAL A 179 -1.38 -7.69 -13.55
CA VAL A 179 -2.08 -8.80 -14.20
C VAL A 179 -3.29 -8.30 -14.99
N ALA A 180 -4.07 -7.35 -14.45
CA ALA A 180 -5.19 -6.73 -15.13
C ALA A 180 -4.76 -5.99 -16.41
N ALA A 181 -3.61 -5.30 -16.39
CA ALA A 181 -3.06 -4.66 -17.57
C ALA A 181 -2.68 -5.69 -18.66
N ALA A 182 -2.01 -6.78 -18.27
CA ALA A 182 -1.65 -7.85 -19.20
C ALA A 182 -2.89 -8.55 -19.79
N LEU A 183 -3.92 -8.80 -18.97
CA LEU A 183 -5.17 -9.41 -19.40
C LEU A 183 -5.99 -8.48 -20.31
N SER A 184 -6.06 -7.18 -19.98
CA SER A 184 -6.71 -6.17 -20.81
C SER A 184 -6.05 -6.13 -22.20
N ALA A 185 -4.71 -6.05 -22.26
CA ALA A 185 -3.97 -6.06 -23.52
C ALA A 185 -4.22 -7.34 -24.35
N ALA A 186 -4.26 -8.52 -23.70
CA ALA A 186 -4.55 -9.78 -24.37
C ALA A 186 -5.97 -9.83 -24.97
N ASN A 187 -6.93 -9.12 -24.36
CA ASN A 187 -8.32 -9.05 -24.81
C ASN A 187 -8.59 -7.85 -25.75
N GLY A 188 -7.56 -7.11 -26.16
CA GLY A 188 -7.72 -5.90 -26.98
C GLY A 188 -8.45 -4.76 -26.25
N GLY A 189 -8.40 -4.76 -24.93
CA GLY A 189 -8.96 -3.72 -24.08
C GLY A 189 -8.09 -2.46 -24.06
N TYR A 190 -8.56 -1.46 -23.31
CA TYR A 190 -7.87 -0.18 -23.15
C TYR A 190 -6.92 -0.20 -21.94
N GLU A 191 -5.78 0.48 -22.08
CA GLU A 191 -4.81 0.69 -21.00
C GLU A 191 -5.24 1.84 -20.08
N VAL A 192 -4.80 1.79 -18.82
CA VAL A 192 -4.92 2.96 -17.92
C VAL A 192 -4.14 4.12 -18.54
N HIS A 193 -4.73 5.31 -18.51
CA HIS A 193 -4.30 6.53 -19.20
C HIS A 193 -4.37 6.47 -20.74
N GLN A 194 -5.02 5.45 -21.32
CA GLN A 194 -5.34 5.48 -22.74
C GLN A 194 -6.43 6.50 -23.02
N ARG A 195 -6.24 7.24 -24.11
CA ARG A 195 -7.19 8.23 -24.62
C ARG A 195 -8.34 7.52 -25.34
N VAL A 196 -9.57 7.78 -24.91
CA VAL A 196 -10.79 7.15 -25.44
C VAL A 196 -11.88 8.19 -25.72
N ARG A 197 -12.87 7.82 -26.52
CA ARG A 197 -14.07 8.61 -26.79
C ARG A 197 -15.30 7.74 -26.62
N ALA A 198 -16.29 8.26 -25.91
CA ALA A 198 -17.58 7.58 -25.78
C ALA A 198 -18.33 7.59 -27.11
N THR A 199 -18.81 6.42 -27.52
CA THR A 199 -19.56 6.20 -28.77
C THR A 199 -21.06 6.13 -28.56
N ALA A 200 -21.52 6.06 -27.31
CA ALA A 200 -22.93 6.05 -26.94
C ALA A 200 -23.14 6.55 -25.49
N GLY A 201 -24.41 6.68 -25.09
CA GLY A 201 -24.82 7.05 -23.72
C GLY A 201 -24.76 8.56 -23.44
N ALA A 202 -24.83 8.92 -22.15
CA ALA A 202 -24.91 10.33 -21.73
C ALA A 202 -23.67 11.17 -22.08
N PHE A 203 -22.55 10.51 -22.38
CA PHE A 203 -21.26 11.12 -22.70
C PHE A 203 -20.88 10.94 -24.18
N GLU A 204 -21.82 10.54 -25.05
CA GLU A 204 -21.55 10.30 -26.47
C GLU A 204 -20.77 11.46 -27.11
N GLY A 205 -19.71 11.11 -27.84
CA GLY A 205 -18.81 12.06 -28.50
C GLY A 205 -17.79 12.71 -27.57
N GLN A 206 -17.89 12.58 -26.25
CA GLN A 206 -16.91 13.14 -25.32
C GLN A 206 -15.66 12.27 -25.23
N ALA A 207 -14.50 12.92 -25.16
CA ALA A 207 -13.21 12.26 -25.00
C ALA A 207 -12.73 12.33 -23.55
N GLY A 208 -11.96 11.33 -23.15
CA GLY A 208 -11.45 11.18 -21.80
C GLY A 208 -10.29 10.21 -21.74
N TYR A 209 -9.83 9.96 -20.53
CA TYR A 209 -8.76 9.00 -20.25
C TYR A 209 -9.30 7.86 -19.39
N VAL A 210 -8.95 6.63 -19.74
CA VAL A 210 -9.21 5.48 -18.88
C VAL A 210 -8.44 5.67 -17.58
N SER A 211 -9.13 5.57 -16.46
CA SER A 211 -8.54 5.65 -15.11
C SER A 211 -8.49 4.30 -14.43
N ASP A 212 -9.45 3.42 -14.74
CA ASP A 212 -9.50 2.05 -14.23
C ASP A 212 -10.27 1.12 -15.19
N VAL A 213 -10.08 -0.18 -15.02
CA VAL A 213 -10.68 -1.24 -15.84
C VAL A 213 -11.62 -2.08 -14.99
N GLY A 214 -12.89 -2.18 -15.40
CA GLY A 214 -13.91 -2.97 -14.72
C GLY A 214 -13.91 -4.42 -15.17
N TRP A 215 -13.79 -5.32 -14.19
CA TRP A 215 -13.85 -6.78 -14.38
C TRP A 215 -15.06 -7.35 -13.63
N GLU A 216 -15.71 -8.34 -14.22
CA GLU A 216 -16.72 -9.15 -13.54
C GLU A 216 -16.03 -10.35 -12.88
N PHE A 217 -16.30 -10.59 -11.60
CA PHE A 217 -15.70 -11.69 -10.84
C PHE A 217 -16.70 -12.85 -10.76
N ASP A 218 -16.37 -13.97 -11.41
CA ASP A 218 -17.12 -15.21 -11.32
C ASP A 218 -16.51 -16.08 -10.21
N ASP A 219 -17.09 -16.00 -9.01
CA ASP A 219 -16.67 -16.80 -7.87
C ASP A 219 -16.92 -18.30 -8.05
N THR A 220 -17.84 -18.70 -8.95
CA THR A 220 -18.08 -20.12 -9.24
C THR A 220 -16.97 -20.70 -10.09
N ALA A 221 -16.53 -19.96 -11.11
CA ALA A 221 -15.41 -20.34 -11.97
C ALA A 221 -14.03 -19.98 -11.39
N GLN A 222 -13.99 -19.15 -10.33
CA GLN A 222 -12.77 -18.55 -9.79
C GLN A 222 -11.94 -17.84 -10.87
N GLN A 223 -12.63 -17.05 -11.69
CA GLN A 223 -12.08 -16.34 -12.84
C GLN A 223 -12.69 -14.95 -12.94
N VAL A 224 -11.98 -14.05 -13.62
CA VAL A 224 -12.57 -12.79 -14.08
C VAL A 224 -13.06 -12.88 -15.53
N ILE A 225 -14.10 -12.13 -15.84
CA ILE A 225 -14.66 -11.93 -17.18
C ILE A 225 -14.53 -10.45 -17.52
N GLY A 226 -14.07 -10.13 -18.74
CA GLY A 226 -14.00 -8.74 -19.19
C GLY A 226 -12.84 -8.41 -20.13
N PRO A 227 -12.53 -7.12 -20.29
CA PRO A 227 -13.08 -5.99 -19.53
C PRO A 227 -14.57 -5.75 -19.80
N ALA A 228 -15.38 -5.69 -18.73
CA ALA A 228 -16.83 -5.44 -18.82
C ALA A 228 -17.13 -3.94 -19.02
N GLY A 229 -16.26 -3.09 -18.48
CA GLY A 229 -16.36 -1.65 -18.60
C GLY A 229 -15.07 -0.95 -18.17
N TYR A 230 -15.11 0.37 -18.15
CA TYR A 230 -13.98 1.22 -17.80
C TYR A 230 -14.45 2.39 -16.94
N VAL A 231 -13.60 2.83 -16.04
CA VAL A 231 -13.78 4.09 -15.33
C VAL A 231 -13.04 5.17 -16.12
N VAL A 232 -13.77 6.15 -16.66
CA VAL A 232 -13.23 7.18 -17.56
C VAL A 232 -13.30 8.56 -16.92
N ASP A 233 -12.21 9.32 -17.05
CA ASP A 233 -12.11 10.74 -16.70
C ASP A 233 -12.30 11.57 -17.98
N PHE A 234 -13.54 12.02 -18.23
CA PHE A 234 -13.89 12.82 -19.40
C PHE A 234 -13.44 14.28 -19.25
N ASP A 235 -13.03 14.91 -20.36
CA ASP A 235 -12.30 16.19 -20.36
C ASP A 235 -13.01 17.35 -19.62
N ASP A 236 -14.33 17.43 -19.79
CA ASP A 236 -15.16 18.53 -19.32
C ASP A 236 -16.15 18.07 -18.23
N VAL A 237 -15.92 16.90 -17.63
CA VAL A 237 -16.77 16.30 -16.60
C VAL A 237 -15.99 16.22 -15.28
N GLN A 238 -16.62 16.63 -14.19
CA GLN A 238 -16.02 16.48 -12.87
C GLN A 238 -16.17 15.03 -12.37
N GLY A 239 -15.07 14.45 -11.90
CA GLY A 239 -15.06 13.10 -11.34
C GLY A 239 -14.63 12.05 -12.37
N THR A 240 -15.11 10.82 -12.17
CA THR A 240 -14.89 9.69 -13.09
C THR A 240 -16.21 8.96 -13.27
N VAL A 241 -16.39 8.32 -14.42
CA VAL A 241 -17.66 7.68 -14.80
C VAL A 241 -17.41 6.26 -15.28
N GLY A 242 -18.24 5.31 -14.84
CA GLY A 242 -18.26 3.95 -15.40
C GLY A 242 -18.91 3.94 -16.79
N VAL A 243 -18.24 3.34 -17.76
CA VAL A 243 -18.66 3.23 -19.15
C VAL A 243 -18.48 1.79 -19.63
N ASP A 244 -19.51 1.19 -20.22
CA ASP A 244 -19.42 -0.17 -20.78
C ASP A 244 -18.36 -0.25 -21.88
N SER A 245 -17.72 -1.41 -22.01
CA SER A 245 -16.58 -1.57 -22.92
C SER A 245 -16.93 -1.28 -24.39
N GLU A 246 -18.14 -1.63 -24.82
CA GLU A 246 -18.68 -1.41 -26.17
C GLU A 246 -19.00 0.07 -26.49
N HIS A 247 -19.09 0.91 -25.46
CA HIS A 247 -19.40 2.34 -25.60
C HIS A 247 -18.16 3.22 -25.69
N LEU A 248 -16.98 2.64 -25.93
CA LEU A 248 -15.72 3.37 -26.06
C LEU A 248 -15.00 3.02 -27.37
N ALA A 249 -14.37 4.02 -27.97
CA ALA A 249 -13.43 3.88 -29.08
C ALA A 249 -12.09 4.57 -28.75
N PRO A 250 -10.96 4.13 -29.34
CA PRO A 250 -9.70 4.86 -29.22
C PRO A 250 -9.84 6.29 -29.73
N ALA A 251 -9.20 7.23 -29.05
CA ALA A 251 -9.15 8.62 -29.47
C ALA A 251 -7.70 9.09 -29.61
N THR A 252 -7.43 9.86 -30.66
CA THR A 252 -6.06 10.29 -31.04
C THR A 252 -5.86 11.79 -30.85
N ASP A 253 -6.89 12.52 -30.43
CA ASP A 253 -6.69 13.87 -29.92
C ASP A 253 -5.95 13.72 -28.59
N HIS A 254 -4.61 13.75 -28.65
CA HIS A 254 -3.70 13.76 -27.49
C HIS A 254 -3.80 15.09 -26.72
N ARG A 255 -5.03 15.57 -26.54
CA ARG A 255 -5.38 16.75 -25.80
C ARG A 255 -5.58 16.31 -24.36
N TRP A 256 -4.70 16.78 -23.50
CA TRP A 256 -4.95 16.71 -22.07
C TRP A 256 -6.27 17.44 -21.75
N PRO A 257 -7.04 16.94 -20.76
CA PRO A 257 -8.32 17.53 -20.37
C PRO A 257 -8.17 19.03 -20.18
N ARG A 258 -9.01 19.84 -20.84
CA ARG A 258 -9.08 21.27 -20.53
C ARG A 258 -10.02 21.45 -19.36
N ARG A 259 -9.51 21.25 -18.15
CA ARG A 259 -10.35 21.41 -16.97
C ARG A 259 -10.55 22.89 -16.66
N SER A 260 -11.72 23.22 -16.13
CA SER A 260 -12.01 24.58 -15.68
C SER A 260 -11.00 24.97 -14.58
N PRO A 261 -10.47 26.22 -14.60
CA PRO A 261 -9.58 26.69 -13.54
C PRO A 261 -10.15 26.43 -12.14
N GLY A 262 -9.38 25.72 -11.31
CA GLY A 262 -9.77 25.33 -9.96
C GLY A 262 -10.32 23.90 -9.80
N SER A 263 -10.33 23.09 -10.86
CA SER A 263 -10.60 21.66 -10.69
C SER A 263 -9.49 21.00 -9.83
N LEU A 264 -9.84 20.06 -8.97
CA LEU A 264 -8.90 19.33 -8.09
C LEU A 264 -7.89 18.44 -8.84
N LYS A 265 -7.97 18.37 -10.18
CA LYS A 265 -7.26 17.39 -11.00
C LYS A 265 -6.19 17.98 -11.94
N ASP A 266 -5.93 19.30 -11.91
CA ASP A 266 -4.86 19.96 -12.70
C ASP A 266 -3.49 19.96 -12.00
N GLY A 267 -3.27 18.98 -11.12
CA GLY A 267 -2.43 19.20 -9.96
C GLY A 267 -3.10 20.20 -9.01
N PRO A 268 -2.41 20.63 -7.95
CA PRO A 268 -2.87 21.77 -7.17
C PRO A 268 -3.14 22.94 -8.13
N PRO A 269 -4.37 23.46 -8.31
CA PRO A 269 -4.59 24.76 -8.94
C PRO A 269 -3.56 25.77 -8.45
N ALA A 270 -3.22 26.76 -9.27
CA ALA A 270 -2.58 27.95 -8.73
C ALA A 270 -3.50 28.51 -7.63
N GLY A 271 -3.07 28.44 -6.37
CA GLY A 271 -3.93 28.66 -5.21
C GLY A 271 -4.67 27.41 -4.68
N LEU A 272 -4.22 26.17 -4.92
CA LEU A 272 -4.69 25.02 -4.16
C LEU A 272 -4.29 25.16 -2.70
N ASP A 273 -3.15 25.79 -2.38
CA ASP A 273 -2.87 26.21 -1.01
C ASP A 273 -4.00 27.12 -0.50
N ASP A 274 -4.51 28.05 -1.33
CA ASP A 274 -5.65 28.90 -0.98
C ASP A 274 -6.99 28.15 -0.92
N ARG A 275 -7.20 27.05 -1.68
CA ARG A 275 -8.44 26.25 -1.67
C ARG A 275 -8.44 25.12 -0.64
N LEU A 276 -7.30 24.50 -0.36
CA LEU A 276 -7.11 23.62 0.80
C LEU A 276 -7.20 24.44 2.08
N ALA A 277 -6.73 25.70 2.08
CA ALA A 277 -7.01 26.66 3.16
C ALA A 277 -8.50 27.05 3.26
N GLN A 278 -9.30 26.82 2.21
CA GLN A 278 -10.75 27.05 2.22
C GLN A 278 -11.57 25.82 2.60
N ILE A 279 -10.99 24.60 2.61
CA ILE A 279 -11.65 23.48 3.28
C ILE A 279 -11.64 23.87 4.76
N PRO A 280 -12.81 24.04 5.40
CA PRO A 280 -12.84 24.35 6.81
C PRO A 280 -12.08 23.25 7.53
N HIS A 281 -10.91 23.59 8.09
CA HIS A 281 -10.23 22.68 8.99
C HIS A 281 -11.18 22.43 10.14
N PRO A 282 -11.37 21.17 10.57
CA PRO A 282 -12.17 20.90 11.75
C PRO A 282 -11.61 21.74 12.89
N THR A 283 -12.51 22.38 13.63
CA THR A 283 -12.13 23.07 14.85
C THR A 283 -11.49 22.07 15.82
N CYS A 284 -10.67 22.54 16.77
CA CYS A 284 -10.11 21.66 17.79
C CYS A 284 -11.19 20.91 18.58
N ALA A 285 -12.39 21.50 18.69
CA ALA A 285 -13.56 20.85 19.30
C ALA A 285 -14.11 19.71 18.44
N GLU A 286 -14.30 19.93 17.14
CA GLU A 286 -14.78 18.89 16.20
C GLU A 286 -13.78 17.74 16.07
N ASP A 287 -12.48 18.05 15.97
CA ASP A 287 -11.41 17.04 15.93
C ASP A 287 -11.40 16.19 17.22
N LEU A 288 -11.50 16.83 18.39
CA LEU A 288 -11.60 16.12 19.67
C LEU A 288 -12.86 15.26 19.75
N ASP A 289 -14.01 15.77 19.32
CA ASP A 289 -15.27 15.02 19.37
C ASP A 289 -15.21 13.79 18.45
N VAL A 290 -14.57 13.88 17.28
CA VAL A 290 -14.27 12.73 16.41
C VAL A 290 -13.35 11.73 17.11
N LEU A 291 -12.26 12.22 17.72
CA LEU A 291 -11.27 11.39 18.42
C LEU A 291 -11.91 10.63 19.59
N LEU A 292 -12.70 11.31 20.41
CA LEU A 292 -13.44 10.70 21.52
C LEU A 292 -14.54 9.75 21.03
N GLY A 293 -15.22 10.09 19.93
CA GLY A 293 -16.31 9.29 19.37
C GLY A 293 -15.86 7.91 18.89
N ARG A 294 -14.65 7.80 18.34
CA ARG A 294 -14.09 6.52 17.85
C ARG A 294 -13.24 5.77 18.87
N ALA A 295 -12.83 6.41 19.95
CA ALA A 295 -12.00 5.76 20.95
C ALA A 295 -12.81 4.72 21.74
N SER A 296 -12.18 3.58 22.07
CA SER A 296 -12.75 2.57 22.98
C SER A 296 -12.67 2.99 24.45
N ASN A 297 -11.90 4.02 24.76
CA ASN A 297 -11.64 4.51 26.12
C ASN A 297 -11.68 6.05 26.24
N PRO A 298 -12.72 6.75 25.72
CA PRO A 298 -12.75 8.22 25.65
C PRO A 298 -12.64 8.90 27.01
N GLN A 299 -13.09 8.23 28.08
CA GLN A 299 -12.98 8.67 29.47
C GLN A 299 -11.54 8.87 29.95
N ARG A 300 -10.53 8.38 29.20
CA ARG A 300 -9.11 8.61 29.51
C ARG A 300 -8.70 10.06 29.39
N VAL A 301 -9.33 10.83 28.50
CA VAL A 301 -9.08 12.27 28.37
C VAL A 301 -9.88 13.00 29.46
N PRO A 302 -9.25 13.58 30.50
CA PRO A 302 -9.95 14.25 31.59
C PRO A 302 -10.72 15.47 31.08
N GLU A 303 -11.81 15.84 31.75
CA GLU A 303 -12.65 16.96 31.30
C GLU A 303 -11.89 18.29 31.27
N GLU A 304 -10.94 18.49 32.17
CA GLU A 304 -10.06 19.67 32.17
C GLU A 304 -9.24 19.76 30.87
N LEU A 305 -8.68 18.62 30.42
CA LEU A 305 -7.93 18.55 29.17
C LEU A 305 -8.83 18.74 27.94
N ARG A 306 -10.05 18.19 27.97
CA ARG A 306 -11.04 18.40 26.90
C ARG A 306 -11.41 19.87 26.75
N GLN A 307 -11.60 20.57 27.87
CA GLN A 307 -11.89 22.00 27.86
C GLN A 307 -10.73 22.81 27.31
N LEU A 308 -9.49 22.49 27.68
CA LEU A 308 -8.29 23.10 27.12
C LEU A 308 -8.19 22.90 25.60
N ILE A 309 -8.42 21.67 25.13
CA ILE A 309 -8.36 21.34 23.70
C ILE A 309 -9.46 22.06 22.91
N ARG A 310 -10.70 22.10 23.42
CA ARG A 310 -11.81 22.83 22.77
C ARG A 310 -11.53 24.34 22.64
N ALA A 311 -10.74 24.89 23.55
CA ALA A 311 -10.31 26.28 23.54
C ALA A 311 -9.01 26.53 22.75
N ALA A 312 -8.36 25.48 22.23
CA ALA A 312 -7.10 25.60 21.51
C ALA A 312 -7.28 26.30 20.15
N HIS A 313 -6.21 26.96 19.70
CA HIS A 313 -6.21 27.75 18.47
C HIS A 313 -6.05 26.89 17.20
N GLN A 314 -5.19 25.88 17.26
CA GLN A 314 -4.86 25.00 16.15
C GLN A 314 -4.62 23.58 16.65
N HIS A 315 -4.83 22.60 15.78
CA HIS A 315 -4.54 21.20 16.05
C HIS A 315 -3.60 20.65 14.96
N HIS A 316 -2.82 19.65 15.33
CA HIS A 316 -1.84 19.04 14.46
C HIS A 316 -1.77 17.54 14.71
N HIS A 317 -1.55 16.80 13.63
CA HIS A 317 -1.45 15.35 13.62
C HIS A 317 -0.04 14.94 13.23
N LEU A 318 0.62 14.11 14.05
CA LEU A 318 1.91 13.53 13.74
C LEU A 318 1.85 12.01 13.83
N ASP A 319 2.04 11.31 12.71
CA ASP A 319 2.26 9.86 12.72
C ASP A 319 3.65 9.59 13.30
N VAL A 320 3.69 9.00 14.50
CA VAL A 320 4.94 8.86 15.25
C VAL A 320 5.59 7.52 14.96
N ARG A 321 4.81 6.43 14.89
CA ARG A 321 5.36 5.09 14.65
C ARG A 321 4.27 4.10 14.26
N ARG A 322 4.64 3.15 13.41
CA ARG A 322 3.85 1.97 13.10
C ARG A 322 4.65 0.73 13.49
N GLN A 323 3.99 -0.28 14.04
CA GLN A 323 4.56 -1.58 14.38
C GLN A 323 3.60 -2.65 13.88
N ALA A 324 4.09 -3.79 13.39
CA ALA A 324 3.24 -4.89 12.94
C ALA A 324 3.71 -6.22 13.55
N SER A 325 2.78 -7.05 14.01
CA SER A 325 3.03 -8.44 14.37
C SER A 325 2.92 -9.34 13.13
N PRO A 326 3.73 -10.40 13.03
CA PRO A 326 3.60 -11.38 11.94
C PRO A 326 2.31 -12.21 12.10
N ARG A 327 1.93 -12.90 11.04
CA ARG A 327 0.87 -13.91 11.04
C ARG A 327 1.16 -15.07 12.02
N PRO A 328 0.13 -15.83 12.47
CA PRO A 328 -1.30 -15.70 12.14
C PRO A 328 -2.06 -14.65 12.96
N HIS A 329 -1.44 -14.12 14.01
CA HIS A 329 -1.99 -13.16 14.96
C HIS A 329 -1.68 -11.71 14.56
N ARG A 330 -1.93 -11.41 13.28
CA ARG A 330 -1.47 -10.17 12.64
C ARG A 330 -2.24 -8.97 13.17
N VAL A 331 -1.49 -7.97 13.60
CA VAL A 331 -1.98 -6.67 14.02
C VAL A 331 -0.94 -5.61 13.70
N THR A 332 -1.39 -4.51 13.10
CA THR A 332 -0.62 -3.28 12.93
C THR A 332 -1.09 -2.27 13.95
N VAL A 333 -0.14 -1.81 14.76
CA VAL A 333 -0.33 -0.75 15.75
C VAL A 333 0.31 0.54 15.24
N GLN A 334 -0.51 1.56 15.05
CA GLN A 334 -0.10 2.91 14.68
C GLN A 334 -0.26 3.83 15.89
N ARG A 335 0.77 4.63 16.17
CA ARG A 335 0.75 5.67 17.20
C ARG A 335 0.72 7.04 16.54
N VAL A 336 -0.35 7.78 16.77
CA VAL A 336 -0.57 9.13 16.27
C VAL A 336 -0.56 10.10 17.45
N LEU A 337 0.27 11.13 17.39
CA LEU A 337 0.26 12.24 18.33
C LEU A 337 -0.66 13.33 17.79
N HIS A 338 -1.70 13.63 18.56
CA HIS A 338 -2.57 14.79 18.39
C HIS A 338 -2.06 15.88 19.33
N TRP A 339 -1.61 17.01 18.81
CA TRP A 339 -1.21 18.13 19.65
C TRP A 339 -1.96 19.41 19.29
N TYR A 340 -2.36 20.13 20.33
CA TYR A 340 -3.27 21.27 20.25
C TYR A 340 -2.57 22.49 20.81
N GLN A 341 -2.44 23.53 19.99
CA GLN A 341 -1.77 24.78 20.33
C GLN A 341 -2.68 25.65 21.21
N LEU A 342 -2.28 25.89 22.47
CA LEU A 342 -3.11 26.57 23.46
C LEU A 342 -3.05 28.11 23.39
N ALA A 343 -2.03 28.66 22.74
CA ALA A 343 -1.85 30.11 22.57
C ALA A 343 -1.76 30.48 21.10
N GLU A 344 -2.22 31.69 20.73
CA GLU A 344 -2.20 32.16 19.34
C GLU A 344 -0.79 32.15 18.71
N HIS A 345 0.23 32.46 19.51
CA HIS A 345 1.63 32.47 19.10
C HIS A 345 2.37 31.32 19.77
N TYR A 346 3.01 30.44 19.00
CA TYR A 346 3.71 29.27 19.49
C TYR A 346 5.10 29.64 20.05
N PRO A 347 5.32 29.65 21.37
CA PRO A 347 6.63 29.95 21.96
C PRO A 347 7.58 28.75 21.90
N GLY A 348 7.08 27.57 21.49
CA GLY A 348 7.86 26.33 21.39
C GLY A 348 7.93 25.49 22.66
N GLY A 349 7.29 25.93 23.76
CA GLY A 349 7.29 25.22 25.03
C GLY A 349 6.29 24.06 25.08
N PRO A 350 6.58 22.99 25.85
CA PRO A 350 5.61 21.92 26.11
C PRO A 350 4.39 22.39 26.90
N GLU A 351 4.50 23.48 27.67
CA GLU A 351 3.38 24.08 28.41
C GLU A 351 2.37 24.80 27.50
N ASP A 352 2.76 25.10 26.26
CA ASP A 352 1.94 25.84 25.30
C ASP A 352 1.10 24.91 24.40
N ARG A 353 1.10 23.60 24.69
CA ARG A 353 0.35 22.60 23.95
C ARG A 353 -0.33 21.58 24.86
N ALA A 354 -1.51 21.15 24.46
CA ALA A 354 -2.12 19.93 24.96
C ALA A 354 -1.78 18.77 24.02
N GLU A 355 -1.51 17.59 24.57
CA GLU A 355 -1.21 16.38 23.79
C GLU A 355 -2.23 15.29 24.12
N VAL A 356 -2.65 14.57 23.09
CA VAL A 356 -3.37 13.31 23.21
C VAL A 356 -2.72 12.32 22.26
N TRP A 357 -2.40 11.14 22.77
CA TRP A 357 -1.87 10.06 21.96
C TRP A 357 -3.00 9.12 21.58
N GLU A 358 -3.05 8.77 20.31
CA GLU A 358 -3.96 7.77 19.78
C GLU A 358 -3.16 6.55 19.34
N VAL A 359 -3.54 5.39 19.85
CA VAL A 359 -3.04 4.08 19.45
C VAL A 359 -4.13 3.41 18.64
N ARG A 360 -3.92 3.30 17.33
CA ARG A 360 -4.81 2.62 16.39
C ARG A 360 -4.32 1.20 16.18
N VAL A 361 -5.24 0.25 16.22
CA VAL A 361 -4.98 -1.16 16.00
C VAL A 361 -5.82 -1.61 14.82
N THR A 362 -5.15 -2.09 13.78
CA THR A 362 -5.77 -2.76 12.65
C THR A 362 -5.31 -4.21 12.64
N ARG A 363 -6.22 -5.17 12.47
CA ARG A 363 -5.89 -6.58 12.26
C ARG A 363 -5.41 -6.81 10.83
N HIS A 364 -5.98 -6.05 9.91
CA HIS A 364 -5.63 -6.02 8.51
C HIS A 364 -5.35 -4.59 8.06
N LEU A 365 -4.38 -4.36 7.16
CA LEU A 365 -4.08 -3.01 6.66
C LEU A 365 -5.31 -2.29 6.06
N HIS A 366 -6.29 -3.07 5.61
CA HIS A 366 -7.53 -2.59 4.98
C HIS A 366 -8.76 -2.62 5.89
N ASP A 367 -8.61 -2.81 7.20
CA ASP A 367 -9.73 -2.72 8.14
C ASP A 367 -10.37 -1.31 8.07
N GLU A 368 -11.66 -1.27 7.74
CA GLU A 368 -12.41 0.00 7.60
C GLU A 368 -12.51 0.75 8.94
N GLU A 369 -12.51 0.02 10.05
CA GLU A 369 -12.70 0.56 11.41
C GLU A 369 -11.58 0.08 12.35
N PRO A 370 -10.45 0.81 12.45
CA PRO A 370 -9.41 0.50 13.41
C PRO A 370 -9.92 0.64 14.85
N GLU A 371 -9.52 -0.28 15.72
CA GLU A 371 -9.74 -0.09 17.16
C GLU A 371 -8.84 1.05 17.64
N CYS A 372 -9.43 2.13 18.14
CA CYS A 372 -8.71 3.30 18.60
C CYS A 372 -8.71 3.37 20.12
N SER A 373 -7.54 3.56 20.73
CA SER A 373 -7.39 3.79 22.17
C SER A 373 -6.57 5.05 22.42
N LEU A 374 -6.94 5.83 23.43
CA LEU A 374 -6.28 7.07 23.81
C LEU A 374 -5.34 6.88 25.00
N ALA A 375 -4.24 7.62 24.98
CA ALA A 375 -3.24 7.73 26.03
C ALA A 375 -2.87 9.21 26.24
N LEU A 376 -2.45 9.59 27.45
CA LEU A 376 -2.18 10.99 27.81
C LEU A 376 -0.72 11.39 27.62
N ASP A 377 0.17 10.41 27.51
CA ASP A 377 1.58 10.66 27.26
C ASP A 377 2.19 9.56 26.38
N ARG A 378 3.41 9.84 25.90
CA ARG A 378 4.15 8.95 25.02
C ARG A 378 4.40 7.57 25.65
N LYS A 379 4.70 7.52 26.94
CA LYS A 379 5.06 6.28 27.63
C LYS A 379 3.83 5.38 27.77
N GLU A 380 2.68 5.96 28.14
CA GLU A 380 1.42 5.24 28.17
C GLU A 380 1.03 4.73 26.77
N ALA A 381 1.25 5.52 25.72
CA ALA A 381 1.02 5.09 24.34
C ALA A 381 1.95 3.93 23.92
N GLU A 382 3.21 3.92 24.39
CA GLU A 382 4.17 2.81 24.20
C GLU A 382 3.69 1.53 24.90
N GLU A 383 3.35 1.63 26.17
CA GLU A 383 2.86 0.48 26.96
C GLU A 383 1.54 -0.07 26.41
N LEU A 384 0.64 0.80 25.95
CA LEU A 384 -0.62 0.43 25.31
C LEU A 384 -0.38 -0.30 23.99
N ALA A 385 0.49 0.23 23.13
CA ALA A 385 0.85 -0.40 21.86
C ALA A 385 1.47 -1.79 22.07
N GLU A 386 2.43 -1.92 22.99
CA GLU A 386 3.04 -3.21 23.32
C GLU A 386 2.03 -4.22 23.86
N ARG A 387 1.10 -3.77 24.72
CA ARG A 387 0.07 -4.65 25.26
C ARG A 387 -0.87 -5.15 24.16
N LEU A 388 -1.28 -4.28 23.25
CA LEU A 388 -2.17 -4.63 22.13
C LEU A 388 -1.47 -5.59 21.16
N LEU A 389 -0.19 -5.37 20.86
CA LEU A 389 0.63 -6.30 20.08
C LEU A 389 0.75 -7.69 20.72
N ARG A 390 0.83 -7.77 22.06
CA ARG A 390 0.93 -9.06 22.78
C ARG A 390 -0.40 -9.78 22.98
N ALA A 391 -1.50 -9.04 22.94
CA ALA A 391 -2.85 -9.57 23.14
C ALA A 391 -3.47 -10.14 21.85
N SER A 392 -2.89 -9.78 20.71
CA SER A 392 -3.26 -10.26 19.38
C SER A 392 -2.67 -11.63 19.15
#